data_AF-A0A7W6RWM0-F1
#
_entry.id   AF-A0A7W6RWM0-F1
#
_cell.length_a   1.000
_cell.length_b   1.000
_cell.length_c   1.000
_cell.angle_alpha   90.00
_cell.angle_beta   90.00
_cell.angle_gamma   90.00
#
_symmetry.space_group_name_H-M   'P 1'
#
loop_
_entity.id
_entity.type
_entity.pdbx_description
1 polymer ?
#
loop_
_entity_poly.entity_id
_entity_poly.type
_entity_poly.pdbx_seq_one_letter_code
_entity_poly.pdbx_strand_id
1 'polypeptide(L)'
;MRDRDRTFDSFEAFWPFYLSQHARPGTRRLHLIGTAVAVYFLARALIALEPVSLGLAVVAGYGFAWLGHAAVERNRPATFSYPLWSLAGDFRMFFLWCAGRLDSEVRAAGGARVADGG
;
A
#
# COMPACT_ATOMS: atom_id res chain seq x y z
N MET A 1 -8.03 16.98 -5.27
CA MET A 1 -7.94 17.22 -3.81
C MET A 1 -9.35 17.21 -3.21
N ARG A 2 -9.86 16.05 -2.76
CA ARG A 2 -11.06 15.86 -1.91
C ARG A 2 -11.01 14.48 -1.22
N ASP A 3 -9.90 14.19 -0.53
CA ASP A 3 -9.77 12.94 0.27
C ASP A 3 -9.73 13.22 1.78
N ARG A 4 -9.76 14.48 2.22
CA ARG A 4 -9.68 14.84 3.64
C ARG A 4 -10.96 14.57 4.44
N ASP A 5 -12.09 14.40 3.76
CA ASP A 5 -13.41 14.28 4.40
C ASP A 5 -14.00 12.87 4.29
N ARG A 6 -13.25 11.91 3.71
CA ARG A 6 -13.70 10.52 3.58
C ARG A 6 -13.35 9.73 4.85
N THR A 7 -14.35 9.50 5.69
CA THR A 7 -14.30 8.54 6.79
C THR A 7 -14.62 7.15 6.25
N PHE A 8 -13.80 6.15 6.60
CA PHE A 8 -14.17 4.75 6.40
C PHE A 8 -14.36 4.12 7.77
N ASP A 9 -15.36 3.26 7.89
CA ASP A 9 -15.71 2.58 9.15
C ASP A 9 -15.25 1.13 9.18
N SER A 10 -14.69 0.64 8.06
CA SER A 10 -14.11 -0.70 7.95
C SER A 10 -12.96 -0.73 6.95
N PHE A 11 -12.11 -1.75 7.07
CA PHE A 11 -11.02 -1.96 6.12
C PHE A 11 -11.55 -2.32 4.72
N GLU A 12 -12.68 -3.03 4.63
CA GLU A 12 -13.34 -3.38 3.38
C GLU A 12 -13.82 -2.13 2.63
N ALA A 13 -14.36 -1.13 3.34
CA ALA A 13 -14.73 0.15 2.75
C ALA A 13 -13.50 0.98 2.34
N PHE A 14 -12.41 0.90 3.12
CA PHE A 14 -11.14 1.56 2.81
C PHE A 14 -10.42 0.92 1.61
N TRP A 15 -10.57 -0.38 1.37
CA TRP A 15 -9.76 -1.13 0.40
C TRP A 15 -9.89 -0.63 -1.05
N PRO A 16 -11.10 -0.39 -1.60
CA PRO A 16 -11.26 0.21 -2.92
C PRO A 16 -10.58 1.57 -3.01
N PHE A 17 -10.70 2.40 -1.97
CA PHE A 17 -10.02 3.69 -1.89
C PHE A 17 -8.49 3.55 -1.86
N TYR A 18 -7.97 2.60 -1.10
CA TYR A 18 -6.54 2.28 -1.06
C TYR A 18 -6.02 1.91 -2.44
N LEU A 19 -6.65 0.97 -3.15
CA LEU A 19 -6.26 0.59 -4.52
C LEU A 19 -6.34 1.77 -5.48
N SER A 20 -7.32 2.64 -5.25
CA SER A 20 -7.52 3.90 -5.93
C SER A 20 -6.31 4.85 -5.83
N GLN A 21 -5.61 4.86 -4.68
CA GLN A 21 -4.38 5.63 -4.45
C GLN A 21 -3.12 4.93 -5.02
N HIS A 22 -3.26 3.74 -5.58
CA HIS A 22 -2.20 2.95 -6.21
C HIS A 22 -2.62 2.55 -7.64
N ALA A 23 -3.28 3.47 -8.36
CA ALA A 23 -3.85 3.20 -9.67
C ALA A 23 -2.76 2.93 -10.72
N ARG A 24 -1.58 3.55 -10.58
CA ARG A 24 -0.47 3.36 -11.53
C ARG A 24 0.36 2.11 -11.18
N PRO A 25 0.72 1.26 -12.17
CA PRO A 25 1.54 0.08 -11.94
C PRO A 25 2.89 0.38 -11.27
N GLY A 26 3.50 1.53 -11.58
CA GLY A 26 4.78 1.94 -10.96
C GLY A 26 4.66 2.16 -9.45
N THR A 27 3.58 2.79 -8.98
CA THR A 27 3.28 2.97 -7.56
C THR A 27 3.18 1.62 -6.86
N ARG A 28 2.38 0.70 -7.42
CA ARG A 28 2.24 -0.67 -6.89
C ARG A 28 3.58 -1.40 -6.83
N ARG A 29 4.36 -1.38 -7.90
CA ARG A 29 5.68 -2.04 -7.94
C ARG A 29 6.62 -1.55 -6.86
N LEU A 30 6.68 -0.23 -6.64
CA LEU A 30 7.52 0.34 -5.59
C LEU A 30 7.05 -0.10 -4.19
N HIS A 31 5.75 -0.11 -3.93
CA HIS A 31 5.22 -0.66 -2.68
C HIS A 31 5.57 -2.14 -2.52
N LEU A 32 5.38 -2.97 -3.55
CA LEU A 32 5.71 -4.40 -3.51
C LEU A 32 7.19 -4.64 -3.19
N ILE A 33 8.10 -3.86 -3.81
CA ILE A 33 9.54 -3.92 -3.51
C ILE A 33 9.80 -3.50 -2.07
N GLY A 34 9.23 -2.37 -1.63
CA GLY A 34 9.37 -1.86 -0.27
C GLY A 34 8.90 -2.86 0.78
N THR A 35 7.72 -3.45 0.58
CA THR A 35 7.15 -4.48 1.46
C THR A 35 8.01 -5.74 1.48
N ALA A 36 8.51 -6.21 0.33
CA ALA A 36 9.41 -7.37 0.28
C ALA A 36 10.70 -7.14 1.09
N VAL A 37 11.33 -5.98 0.91
CA VAL A 37 12.55 -5.60 1.64
C VAL A 37 12.26 -5.42 3.14
N ALA A 38 11.12 -4.81 3.49
CA ALA A 38 10.70 -4.66 4.88
C ALA A 38 10.46 -6.02 5.57
N VAL A 39 9.79 -6.96 4.88
CA VAL A 39 9.59 -8.34 5.38
C VAL A 39 10.92 -9.05 5.59
N TYR A 40 11.87 -8.92 4.65
CA TYR A 40 13.21 -9.48 4.79
C TYR A 40 13.93 -8.95 6.05
N PHE A 41 13.96 -7.64 6.26
CA PHE A 41 14.58 -7.06 7.45
C PHE A 41 13.83 -7.39 8.74
N LEU A 42 12.50 -7.45 8.71
CA LEU A 42 11.72 -7.88 9.86
C LEU A 42 12.03 -9.34 10.24
N ALA A 43 12.10 -10.24 9.25
CA ALA A 43 12.49 -11.64 9.49
C ALA A 43 13.91 -11.73 10.07
N ARG A 44 14.86 -10.94 9.56
CA ARG A 44 16.21 -10.87 10.12
C ARG A 44 16.23 -10.36 11.56
N ALA A 45 15.46 -9.32 11.86
CA ALA A 45 15.36 -8.79 13.22
C ALA A 45 14.88 -9.86 14.21
N LEU A 46 13.92 -10.70 13.80
CA LEU A 46 13.35 -11.76 14.65
C LEU A 46 14.26 -12.98 14.77
N ILE A 47 14.87 -13.43 13.67
CA ILE A 47 15.69 -14.64 13.64
C ILE A 47 17.09 -14.39 14.23
N ALA A 48 17.72 -13.27 13.86
CA ALA A 48 19.07 -12.93 14.29
C ALA A 48 19.12 -12.02 15.52
N LEU A 49 17.95 -11.64 16.08
CA LEU A 49 17.82 -10.70 17.20
C LEU A 49 18.59 -9.38 16.98
N GLU A 50 18.58 -8.90 15.73
CA GLU A 50 19.36 -7.74 15.27
C GLU A 50 18.43 -6.51 15.20
N PRO A 51 18.46 -5.61 16.22
CA PRO A 51 17.47 -4.54 16.34
C PRO A 51 17.60 -3.46 15.27
N VAL A 52 18.77 -3.25 14.66
CA VAL A 52 18.94 -2.26 13.57
C VAL A 52 18.07 -2.63 12.37
N SER A 53 17.86 -3.93 12.14
CA SER A 53 16.98 -4.43 11.09
C SER A 53 15.53 -3.97 11.24
N LEU A 54 15.04 -3.65 12.45
CA LEU A 54 13.71 -3.04 12.61
C LEU A 54 13.66 -1.64 11.98
N GLY A 55 14.70 -0.83 12.21
CA GLY A 55 14.82 0.49 11.59
C GLY A 55 14.90 0.39 10.06
N LEU A 56 15.67 -0.57 9.54
CA LEU A 56 15.77 -0.81 8.11
C LEU A 56 14.44 -1.26 7.49
N ALA A 57 13.66 -2.08 8.20
CA ALA A 57 12.34 -2.51 7.74
C ALA A 57 11.39 -1.31 7.58
N VAL A 58 11.37 -0.39 8.56
CA VAL A 58 10.57 0.84 8.52
C VAL A 58 11.03 1.75 7.39
N VAL A 59 12.34 2.02 7.29
CA VAL A 59 12.88 2.90 6.23
C VAL A 59 12.60 2.34 4.85
N ALA A 60 12.78 1.03 4.64
CA ALA A 60 12.48 0.41 3.36
C ALA A 60 10.98 0.52 3.02
N GLY A 61 10.09 0.12 3.93
CA GLY A 61 8.64 0.17 3.70
C GLY A 61 8.17 1.58 3.30
N TYR A 62 8.49 2.58 4.12
CA TYR A 62 8.07 3.96 3.87
C TYR A 62 8.81 4.62 2.70
N GLY A 63 10.12 4.38 2.56
CA GLY A 63 10.95 5.03 1.54
C GLY A 63 10.49 4.70 0.13
N PHE A 64 10.29 3.41 -0.17
CA PHE A 64 9.80 2.99 -1.49
C PHE A 64 8.34 3.40 -1.71
N ALA A 65 7.49 3.28 -0.69
CA ALA A 65 6.09 3.68 -0.77
C ALA A 65 5.94 5.17 -1.11
N TRP A 66 6.62 6.04 -0.36
CA TRP A 66 6.58 7.48 -0.58
C TRP A 66 7.19 7.88 -1.91
N LEU A 67 8.25 7.21 -2.37
CA LEU A 67 8.78 7.44 -3.71
C LEU A 67 7.75 7.13 -4.79
N GLY A 68 6.99 6.03 -4.64
CA GLY A 68 5.89 5.70 -5.55
C GLY A 68 4.81 6.78 -5.58
N HIS A 69 4.35 7.21 -4.41
CA HIS A 69 3.35 8.27 -4.31
C HIS A 69 3.85 9.62 -4.84
N ALA A 70 5.08 10.02 -4.54
CA ALA A 70 5.61 11.32 -4.92
C ALA A 70 6.01 11.39 -6.40
N ALA A 71 6.72 10.38 -6.92
CA ALA A 71 7.26 10.41 -8.27
C ALA A 71 6.29 9.84 -9.32
N VAL A 72 5.55 8.78 -8.97
CA VAL A 72 4.70 8.05 -9.92
C VAL A 72 3.25 8.48 -9.82
N GLU A 73 2.60 8.33 -8.67
CA GLU A 73 1.16 8.60 -8.53
C GLU A 73 0.86 10.10 -8.48
N ARG A 74 1.77 10.88 -7.87
CA ARG A 74 1.65 12.30 -7.56
C ARG A 74 0.42 12.63 -6.70
N ASN A 75 0.19 11.80 -5.68
CA ASN A 75 -0.83 12.01 -4.66
C ASN A 75 -0.21 12.01 -3.25
N ARG A 76 -1.03 12.35 -2.25
CA ARG A 76 -0.64 12.25 -0.85
C ARG A 76 -0.95 10.82 -0.36
N PRO A 77 0.02 10.11 0.26
CA PRO A 77 -0.21 8.78 0.82
C PRO A 77 -1.41 8.73 1.77
N ALA A 78 -2.24 7.70 1.64
CA ALA A 78 -3.35 7.44 2.55
C ALA A 78 -2.88 7.19 3.99
N THR A 79 -1.62 6.78 4.18
CA THR A 79 -1.01 6.50 5.48
C THR A 79 -1.04 7.69 6.43
N PHE A 80 -1.13 8.92 5.91
CA PHE A 80 -1.28 10.12 6.75
C PHE A 80 -2.66 10.28 7.38
N SER A 81 -3.67 9.58 6.86
CA SER A 81 -5.04 9.59 7.39
C SER A 81 -5.38 8.26 8.07
N TYR A 82 -4.95 7.14 7.47
CA TYR A 82 -5.25 5.79 7.94
C TYR A 82 -3.98 4.94 8.06
N PRO A 83 -3.09 5.23 9.02
CA PRO A 83 -1.76 4.60 9.06
C PRO A 83 -1.82 3.07 9.17
N LEU A 84 -2.67 2.55 10.07
CA LEU A 84 -2.81 1.11 10.28
C LEU A 84 -3.46 0.39 9.09
N TRP A 85 -4.48 1.00 8.46
CA TRP A 85 -5.11 0.41 7.28
C TRP A 85 -4.25 0.52 6.04
N SER A 86 -3.45 1.58 5.89
CA SER A 86 -2.46 1.65 4.82
C SER A 86 -1.40 0.56 4.96
N LEU A 87 -0.90 0.31 6.18
CA LEU A 87 0.04 -0.79 6.43
C LEU A 87 -0.60 -2.16 6.11
N ALA A 88 -1.83 -2.40 6.59
CA ALA A 88 -2.57 -3.61 6.27
C ALA A 88 -2.84 -3.74 4.76
N GLY A 89 -3.10 -2.62 4.09
CA GLY A 89 -3.27 -2.53 2.64
C GLY A 89 -2.01 -2.93 1.88
N ASP A 90 -0.84 -2.47 2.31
CA ASP A 90 0.45 -2.83 1.70
C ASP A 90 0.70 -4.33 1.77
N PHE A 91 0.48 -4.95 2.95
CA PHE A 91 0.58 -6.40 3.09
C PHE A 91 -0.46 -7.16 2.27
N ARG A 92 -1.74 -6.73 2.29
CA ARG A 92 -2.80 -7.35 1.48
C ARG A 92 -2.47 -7.28 -0.01
N MET A 93 -2.03 -6.13 -0.50
CA MET A 93 -1.59 -5.94 -1.88
C MET A 93 -0.41 -6.86 -2.23
N PHE A 94 0.58 -6.97 -1.34
CA PHE A 94 1.73 -7.86 -1.50
C PHE A 94 1.33 -9.33 -1.60
N PHE A 95 0.51 -9.83 -0.68
CA PHE A 95 0.07 -11.23 -0.73
C PHE A 95 -0.84 -11.53 -1.92
N LEU A 96 -1.72 -10.61 -2.31
CA LEU A 96 -2.51 -10.74 -3.53
C LEU A 96 -1.64 -10.79 -4.78
N TRP A 97 -0.56 -10.02 -4.83
CA TRP A 97 0.40 -10.07 -5.91
C TRP A 97 1.12 -11.42 -5.96
N CYS A 98 1.63 -11.91 -4.82
CA CYS A 98 2.23 -13.24 -4.72
C CYS A 98 1.27 -14.35 -5.15
N ALA A 99 -0.03 -14.21 -4.85
CA ALA A 99 -1.07 -15.16 -5.22
C ALA A 99 -1.60 -15.00 -6.66
N GLY A 100 -1.10 -14.02 -7.43
CA GLY A 100 -1.59 -13.73 -8.79
C GLY A 100 -3.02 -13.16 -8.86
N ARG A 101 -3.55 -12.62 -7.74
CA ARG A 101 -4.93 -12.13 -7.58
C ARG A 101 -5.05 -10.60 -7.51
N LEU A 102 -3.94 -9.87 -7.52
CA LEU A 102 -3.98 -8.41 -7.41
C LEU A 102 -4.70 -7.76 -8.60
N ASP A 103 -4.48 -8.24 -9.82
CA ASP A 103 -5.03 -7.60 -11.02
C ASP A 103 -6.57 -7.72 -11.11
N SER A 104 -7.18 -8.75 -10.51
CA SER A 104 -8.64 -8.83 -10.41
C SER A 104 -9.20 -7.77 -9.46
N GLU A 105 -8.53 -7.53 -8.33
CA GLU A 105 -8.96 -6.55 -7.32
C GLU A 105 -8.83 -5.13 -7.85
N VAL A 106 -7.72 -4.83 -8.54
CA VAL A 106 -7.50 -3.52 -9.19
C VAL A 106 -8.56 -3.25 -10.26
N ARG A 107 -8.91 -4.27 -11.06
CA ARG A 107 -10.00 -4.14 -12.07
C ARG A 107 -11.36 -3.92 -11.42
N ALA A 108 -11.68 -4.66 -10.37
CA ALA A 108 -12.94 -4.48 -9.63
C ALA A 108 -13.06 -3.07 -9.04
N ALA A 109 -11.99 -2.57 -8.40
CA ALA A 109 -11.94 -1.21 -7.86
C ALA A 109 -11.99 -0.12 -8.96
N GLY A 110 -11.39 -0.39 -10.13
CA GLY A 110 -11.49 0.49 -11.29
C GLY A 110 -12.90 0.56 -11.89
N GLY A 111 -13.61 -0.58 -11.93
CA GLY A 111 -15.01 -0.64 -12.39
C GLY A 111 -15.97 0.10 -11.45
N ALA A 112 -15.77 -0.01 -10.13
CA ALA A 112 -16.57 0.73 -9.15
C ALA A 112 -16.48 2.26 -9.33
N ARG A 113 -15.30 2.79 -9.69
CA ARG A 113 -15.11 4.22 -9.98
C ARG A 113 -15.92 4.71 -11.19
N VAL A 114 -16.20 3.84 -12.17
CA VAL A 114 -17.00 4.21 -13.35
C VAL A 114 -18.50 4.24 -13.00
N ALA A 115 -18.95 3.38 -12.09
CA ALA A 115 -20.35 3.31 -11.67
C ALA A 115 -20.78 4.51 -10.80
N ASP A 116 -19.87 5.05 -9.97
CA ASP A 116 -20.16 6.18 -9.06
C ASP A 116 -20.02 7.56 -9.73
N GLY A 117 -19.77 7.61 -11.04
CA GLY A 117 -19.49 8.84 -11.80
C GLY A 117 -20.36 9.06 -13.04
N GLY A 118 -21.51 8.40 -13.13
CA GLY A 118 -22.52 8.57 -14.18
C GLY A 118 -23.74 9.36 -13.74
#